data_AF-A0A7S1V5A9-F1
#
_entry.id   AF-A0A7S1V5A9-F1
#
_cell.length_a   1.000
_cell.length_b   1.000
_cell.length_c   1.000
_cell.angle_alpha   90.00
_cell.angle_beta   90.00
_cell.angle_gamma   90.00
#
_symmetry.space_group_name_H-M   'P 1'
#
loop_
_entity.id
_entity.type
_entity.pdbx_description
1 polymer ?
#
loop_
_entity_poly.entity_id
_entity_poly.type
_entity_poly.pdbx_seq_one_letter_code
_entity_poly.pdbx_strand_id
1 'polypeptide(L)'
;HNKQLMVQHEAIPSHVAGLAKVMDILKREDHVSPSDIDCIGHRVVHGGATFSAPAVITNEVKEEIRRLSVLAPLHNPPAVDGMDASLELFPDATQVAIFDTAFHSTIPPSVYRYAIPNEL
;
A
#
# COMPACT_ATOMS: atom_id res chain seq x y z
N HIS A 1 6.80 22.20 -26.07
CA HIS A 1 5.99 22.79 -24.99
C HIS A 1 6.83 22.73 -23.72
N ASN A 2 7.38 23.87 -23.26
CA ASN A 2 8.16 23.93 -22.01
C ASN A 2 7.17 23.83 -20.84
N LYS A 3 6.97 22.64 -20.25
CA LYS A 3 6.31 22.53 -18.95
C LYS A 3 7.29 23.11 -17.91
N GLN A 4 7.12 24.39 -17.60
CA GLN A 4 7.82 25.03 -16.49
C GLN A 4 7.41 24.27 -15.21
N LEU A 5 8.39 23.70 -14.50
CA LEU A 5 8.12 22.97 -13.25
C LEU A 5 7.51 23.94 -12.24
N MET A 6 6.21 23.82 -11.99
CA MET A 6 5.54 24.54 -10.91
C MET A 6 5.87 23.83 -9.60
N VAL A 7 6.73 24.45 -8.79
CA VAL A 7 7.02 23.98 -7.43
C VAL A 7 6.09 24.70 -6.47
N GLN A 8 5.16 23.97 -5.86
CA GLN A 8 4.29 24.47 -4.79
C GLN A 8 4.77 23.90 -3.45
N HIS A 9 4.88 24.74 -2.43
CA HIS A 9 5.19 24.34 -1.06
C HIS A 9 3.93 24.49 -0.22
N GLU A 10 3.30 23.37 0.10
CA GLU A 10 2.09 23.28 0.93
C GLU A 10 2.28 22.13 1.93
N ALA A 11 1.73 22.27 3.14
CA ALA A 11 1.77 21.21 4.14
C ALA A 11 0.80 20.08 3.74
N ILE A 12 1.26 18.83 3.81
CA ILE A 12 0.44 17.64 3.60
C ILE A 12 0.36 16.88 4.93
N PRO A 13 -0.69 17.10 5.74
CA PRO A 13 -0.74 16.62 7.12
C PRO A 13 -1.13 15.14 7.25
N SER A 14 -1.67 14.51 6.20
CA SER A 14 -2.17 13.13 6.24
C SER A 14 -2.13 12.45 4.87
N HIS A 15 -2.26 11.12 4.85
CA HIS A 15 -2.38 10.33 3.62
C HIS A 15 -3.59 10.76 2.77
N VAL A 16 -4.75 10.98 3.40
CA VAL A 16 -5.97 11.48 2.72
C VAL A 16 -5.70 12.82 2.05
N ALA A 17 -5.09 13.77 2.77
CA ALA A 17 -4.77 15.09 2.22
C ALA A 17 -3.77 14.99 1.05
N GLY A 18 -2.78 14.09 1.16
CA GLY A 18 -1.82 13.85 0.09
C GLY A 18 -2.48 13.27 -1.17
N LEU A 19 -3.34 12.27 -1.00
CA LEU A 19 -4.01 11.61 -2.11
C LEU A 19 -5.05 12.53 -2.78
N ALA A 20 -5.80 13.32 -1.99
CA ALA A 20 -6.68 14.35 -2.51
C ALA A 20 -5.91 15.38 -3.37
N LYS A 21 -4.72 15.80 -2.92
CA LYS A 21 -3.87 16.71 -3.70
C LYS A 21 -3.41 16.09 -5.02
N VAL A 22 -3.05 14.81 -5.03
CA VAL A 22 -2.73 14.09 -6.27
C VAL A 22 -3.93 14.09 -7.23
N MET A 23 -5.14 13.83 -6.71
CA MET A 23 -6.35 13.87 -7.53
C MET A 23 -6.69 15.25 -8.07
N ASP A 24 -6.48 16.32 -7.30
CA ASP A 24 -6.66 17.69 -7.79
C ASP A 24 -5.71 17.99 -8.95
N ILE A 25 -4.48 17.48 -8.90
CA ILE A 25 -3.51 17.63 -9.99
C ILE A 25 -3.96 16.85 -11.22
N LEU A 26 -4.32 15.57 -11.07
CA LEU A 26 -4.78 14.72 -12.18
C LEU A 26 -6.04 15.28 -12.84
N LYS A 27 -6.98 15.80 -12.04
CA LYS A 27 -8.19 16.45 -12.55
C LYS A 27 -7.90 17.70 -13.35
N ARG A 28 -6.93 18.51 -12.92
CA ARG A 28 -6.57 19.77 -13.58
C ARG A 28 -5.77 19.54 -14.86
N GLU A 29 -4.78 18.65 -14.82
CA GLU A 29 -3.80 18.47 -15.90
C GLU A 29 -4.28 17.44 -16.94
N ASP A 30 -4.94 16.38 -16.49
CA ASP A 30 -5.26 15.21 -17.31
C ASP A 30 -6.77 14.92 -17.38
N HIS A 31 -7.60 15.77 -16.75
CA HIS A 31 -9.07 15.64 -16.72
C HIS A 31 -9.60 14.32 -16.14
N VAL A 32 -8.81 13.70 -15.26
CA VAL A 32 -9.17 12.45 -14.57
C VAL A 32 -10.02 12.75 -13.34
N SER A 33 -11.12 12.02 -13.19
CA SER A 33 -11.96 11.99 -12.01
C SER A 33 -11.72 10.72 -11.18
N PRO A 34 -12.10 10.68 -9.89
CA PRO A 34 -11.94 9.48 -9.09
C PRO A 34 -12.63 8.24 -9.67
N SER A 35 -13.76 8.40 -10.36
CA SER A 35 -14.48 7.32 -11.02
C SER A 35 -13.79 6.75 -12.25
N ASP A 36 -12.77 7.43 -12.78
CA ASP A 36 -11.96 6.91 -13.90
C ASP A 36 -10.84 5.97 -13.42
N ILE A 37 -10.72 5.74 -12.10
CA ILE A 37 -9.71 4.87 -11.51
C ILE A 37 -10.30 3.50 -11.23
N ASP A 38 -9.99 2.52 -12.09
CA ASP A 38 -10.49 1.15 -11.94
C ASP A 38 -9.78 0.36 -10.83
N CYS A 39 -8.47 0.61 -10.63
CA CYS A 39 -7.62 -0.18 -9.75
C CYS A 39 -6.56 0.65 -9.02
N ILE A 40 -6.23 0.28 -7.79
CA ILE A 40 -5.17 0.90 -6.97
C ILE A 40 -4.25 -0.17 -6.39
N GLY A 41 -2.95 -0.05 -6.63
CA GLY A 41 -1.93 -0.93 -6.08
C GLY A 41 -1.26 -0.34 -4.86
N HIS A 42 -1.24 -1.09 -3.75
CA HIS A 42 -0.59 -0.72 -2.50
C HIS A 42 0.64 -1.58 -2.26
N ARG A 43 1.80 -0.96 -2.14
CA ARG A 43 3.00 -1.64 -1.66
C ARG A 43 2.88 -1.91 -0.17
N VAL A 44 3.13 -3.14 0.26
CA VAL A 44 3.15 -3.58 1.65
C VAL A 44 4.50 -4.22 1.96
N VAL A 45 5.18 -3.74 3.00
CA VAL A 45 6.55 -4.19 3.29
C VAL A 45 6.59 -5.64 3.76
N HIS A 46 5.67 -6.08 4.62
CA HIS A 46 5.72 -7.43 5.17
C HIS A 46 4.37 -8.15 5.09
N GLY A 47 4.31 -9.20 4.25
CA GLY A 47 3.16 -10.09 4.09
C GLY A 47 3.17 -11.33 4.99
N GLY A 48 4.24 -11.51 5.77
CA GLY A 48 4.39 -12.66 6.66
C GLY A 48 4.46 -13.96 5.86
N ALA A 49 4.14 -15.07 6.53
CA ALA A 49 3.93 -16.36 5.87
C ALA A 49 2.55 -16.46 5.19
N THR A 50 1.64 -15.52 5.50
CA THR A 50 0.27 -15.54 5.01
C THR A 50 0.18 -15.16 3.54
N PHE A 51 0.92 -14.13 3.11
CA PHE A 51 0.84 -13.60 1.75
C PHE A 51 2.10 -13.91 0.92
N SER A 52 1.99 -14.91 0.04
CA SER A 52 3.03 -15.30 -0.92
C SER A 52 2.84 -14.72 -2.33
N ALA A 53 1.75 -13.99 -2.56
CA ALA A 53 1.41 -13.33 -3.82
C ALA A 53 0.57 -12.06 -3.54
N PRO A 54 0.40 -11.16 -4.52
CA PRO A 54 -0.53 -10.04 -4.38
C PRO A 54 -1.95 -10.50 -4.05
N ALA A 55 -2.68 -9.69 -3.28
CA ALA A 55 -4.05 -10.00 -2.85
C ALA A 55 -4.98 -8.82 -3.10
N VAL A 56 -6.19 -9.09 -3.60
CA VAL A 56 -7.28 -8.10 -3.61
C VAL A 56 -7.62 -7.75 -2.17
N ILE A 57 -7.70 -6.47 -1.86
CA ILE A 57 -7.92 -5.99 -0.50
C ILE A 57 -9.39 -6.15 -0.14
N THR A 58 -9.65 -7.02 0.84
CA THR A 58 -10.90 -7.11 1.59
C THR A 58 -10.67 -6.62 3.03
N ASN A 59 -11.72 -6.55 3.85
CA ASN A 59 -11.58 -6.24 5.27
C ASN A 59 -10.67 -7.27 5.99
N GLU A 60 -10.79 -8.54 5.64
CA GLU A 60 -9.98 -9.62 6.21
C GLU A 60 -8.50 -9.48 5.83
N VAL A 61 -8.22 -9.16 4.55
CA VAL A 61 -6.85 -8.91 4.09
C VAL A 61 -6.24 -7.71 4.81
N LYS A 62 -7.00 -6.62 4.96
CA LYS A 62 -6.54 -5.42 5.65
C LYS A 62 -6.25 -5.66 7.14
N GLU A 63 -7.11 -6.41 7.83
CA GLU A 63 -6.89 -6.76 9.23
C GLU A 63 -5.71 -7.72 9.42
N GLU A 64 -5.47 -8.65 8.51
CA GLU A 64 -4.27 -9.49 8.56
C GLU A 64 -3.00 -8.65 8.32
N ILE A 65 -3.01 -7.69 7.40
CA ILE A 65 -1.89 -6.75 7.21
C ILE A 65 -1.65 -5.93 8.49
N ARG A 66 -2.72 -5.50 9.16
CA ARG A 66 -2.65 -4.80 10.45
C ARG A 66 -2.02 -5.70 11.52
N ARG A 67 -2.42 -6.97 11.64
CA ARG A 67 -1.82 -7.96 12.55
C ARG A 67 -0.33 -8.17 12.29
N LEU A 68 0.07 -8.20 11.02
CA LEU A 68 1.46 -8.35 10.59
C LEU A 68 2.32 -7.11 10.87
N SER A 69 1.75 -6.01 11.40
CA SER A 69 2.52 -4.83 11.83
C SER A 69 3.57 -5.16 12.89
N VAL A 70 3.43 -6.26 13.64
CA VAL A 70 4.50 -6.73 14.55
C VAL A 70 5.81 -7.03 13.81
N LEU A 71 5.75 -7.43 12.53
CA LEU A 71 6.91 -7.73 11.69
C LEU A 71 7.48 -6.49 10.99
N ALA A 72 6.65 -5.44 10.80
CA ALA A 72 7.05 -4.19 10.15
C ALA A 72 6.32 -2.98 10.76
N PRO A 73 6.61 -2.61 12.03
CA PRO A 73 5.80 -1.68 12.82
C PRO A 73 5.79 -0.25 12.30
N LEU A 74 6.84 0.16 11.58
CA LEU A 74 6.93 1.49 10.98
C LEU A 74 6.40 1.56 9.55
N HIS A 75 6.01 0.43 8.95
CA HIS A 75 5.69 0.35 7.53
C HIS A 75 4.28 -0.18 7.25
N ASN A 76 3.86 -1.26 7.91
CA ASN A 76 2.54 -1.84 7.66
C ASN A 76 1.39 -0.93 8.14
N PRO A 77 1.46 -0.26 9.33
CA PRO A 77 0.41 0.67 9.74
C PRO A 77 0.15 1.81 8.73
N PRO A 78 1.16 2.59 8.27
CA PRO A 78 0.89 3.63 7.28
C PRO A 78 0.45 3.07 5.91
N ALA A 79 0.83 1.83 5.56
CA ALA A 79 0.32 1.19 4.35
C ALA A 79 -1.21 0.95 4.46
N VAL A 80 -1.69 0.51 5.63
CA VAL A 80 -3.13 0.36 5.91
C VAL A 80 -3.84 1.70 5.90
N ASP A 81 -3.25 2.74 6.50
CA ASP A 81 -3.82 4.11 6.45
C ASP A 81 -3.98 4.61 5.01
N GLY A 82 -3.04 4.27 4.13
CA GLY A 82 -3.14 4.57 2.70
C GLY A 82 -4.25 3.81 1.98
N MET A 83 -4.54 2.56 2.38
CA MET A 83 -5.67 1.78 1.85
C MET A 83 -7.01 2.37 2.30
N ASP A 84 -7.12 2.76 3.57
CA ASP A 84 -8.30 3.41 4.13
C ASP A 84 -8.57 4.76 3.43
N ALA A 85 -7.52 5.58 3.25
CA ALA A 85 -7.60 6.84 2.50
C ALA A 85 -8.01 6.64 1.03
N SER A 86 -7.52 5.57 0.41
CA SER A 86 -7.88 5.24 -0.98
C SER A 86 -9.33 4.76 -1.09
N LEU A 87 -9.85 4.04 -0.09
CA LEU A 87 -11.23 3.58 -0.09
C LEU A 87 -12.21 4.77 0.05
N GLU A 88 -11.83 5.78 0.83
CA GLU A 88 -12.62 7.01 0.98
C GLU A 88 -12.71 7.80 -0.33
N LEU A 89 -11.59 7.93 -1.05
CA LEU A 89 -11.52 8.75 -2.28
C LEU A 89 -11.95 7.99 -3.55
N PHE A 90 -11.81 6.67 -3.57
CA PHE A 90 -12.06 5.81 -4.73
C PHE A 90 -12.91 4.59 -4.33
N PRO A 91 -14.19 4.80 -3.96
CA PRO A 91 -15.04 3.73 -3.44
C PRO A 91 -15.30 2.59 -4.43
N ASP A 92 -15.22 2.87 -5.73
CA ASP A 92 -15.48 1.90 -6.80
C ASP A 92 -14.22 1.19 -7.30
N ALA A 93 -13.02 1.67 -6.90
CA ALA A 93 -11.76 1.12 -7.38
C ALA A 93 -11.40 -0.19 -6.68
N THR A 94 -10.95 -1.18 -7.45
CA THR A 94 -10.40 -2.41 -6.88
C THR A 94 -9.02 -2.15 -6.29
N GLN A 95 -8.85 -2.36 -4.99
CA GLN A 95 -7.55 -2.20 -4.33
C GLN A 95 -6.80 -3.54 -4.24
N VAL A 96 -5.49 -3.53 -4.47
CA VAL A 96 -4.63 -4.72 -4.45
C VAL A 96 -3.39 -4.44 -3.58
N ALA A 97 -3.11 -5.31 -2.62
CA ALA A 97 -1.89 -5.30 -1.82
C ALA A 97 -0.78 -6.12 -2.51
N ILE A 98 0.42 -5.55 -2.61
CA ILE A 98 1.61 -6.14 -3.24
C ILE A 98 2.72 -6.19 -2.20
N PHE A 99 3.17 -7.39 -1.86
CA PHE A 99 4.05 -7.61 -0.71
C PHE A 99 5.52 -7.74 -1.12
N ASP A 100 6.42 -6.97 -0.51
CA ASP A 100 7.86 -7.08 -0.77
C ASP A 100 8.38 -8.48 -0.41
N THR A 101 7.79 -9.14 0.59
CA THR A 101 8.14 -10.49 1.03
C THR A 101 7.66 -11.60 0.10
N ALA A 102 6.70 -11.34 -0.80
CA ALA A 102 6.07 -12.38 -1.62
C ALA A 102 7.10 -13.13 -2.48
N PHE A 103 8.05 -12.40 -3.09
CA PHE A 103 9.11 -12.97 -3.91
C PHE A 103 10.00 -13.97 -3.13
N HIS A 104 10.13 -13.79 -1.82
CA HIS A 104 10.98 -14.62 -0.96
C HIS A 104 10.26 -15.85 -0.39
N SER A 105 8.96 -16.01 -0.65
CA SER A 105 8.14 -17.08 -0.05
C SER A 105 8.54 -18.50 -0.46
N THR A 106 9.30 -18.66 -1.54
CA THR A 106 9.78 -19.96 -2.04
C THR A 106 11.17 -20.35 -1.52
N ILE A 107 11.79 -19.54 -0.66
CA ILE A 107 13.09 -19.87 -0.05
C ILE A 107 12.91 -21.11 0.85
N PRO A 108 13.78 -22.13 0.74
CA PRO A 108 13.61 -23.36 1.52
C PRO A 108 13.94 -23.16 3.01
N PRO A 109 13.39 -24.00 3.91
CA PRO A 109 13.62 -23.91 5.36
C PRO A 109 15.09 -23.92 5.78
N SER A 110 15.96 -24.61 5.04
CA SER A 110 17.40 -24.63 5.32
C SER A 110 18.09 -23.28 5.15
N VAL A 111 17.43 -22.30 4.51
CA VAL A 111 18.00 -20.98 4.20
C VAL A 111 17.36 -19.88 5.03
N TYR A 112 16.03 -19.88 5.23
CA TYR A 112 15.37 -18.82 6.01
C TYR A 112 15.36 -19.08 7.53
N ARG A 113 15.61 -20.32 7.99
CA ARG A 113 15.66 -20.62 9.42
C ARG A 113 16.97 -20.16 10.02
N TYR A 114 16.88 -19.34 11.06
CA TYR A 114 18.02 -19.00 11.91
C TYR A 114 18.39 -20.16 12.84
N ALA A 115 19.67 -20.21 13.25
CA ALA A 115 20.19 -21.21 14.18
C ALA A 115 19.83 -20.87 15.64
N ILE A 116 18.54 -20.80 15.94
CA ILE A 116 17.95 -20.56 17.27
C ILE A 116 17.04 -21.74 17.67
N PRO A 117 16.67 -21.90 18.96
CA PRO A 117 15.73 -22.95 19.38
C PRO A 117 14.41 -22.90 18.60
N ASN A 118 13.91 -24.07 18.18
CA ASN A 118 12.70 -24.18 17.35
C ASN A 118 11.39 -23.80 18.07
N GLU A 119 11.43 -23.62 19.39
CA GLU A 119 10.26 -23.35 20.23
C GLU A 119 9.92 -21.85 20.36
N LEU A 120 10.80 -20.98 19.83
CA LEU A 120 10.63 -19.53 19.76
C LEU A 120 9.89 -19.12 18.48
#